data_AF-A0A1G6WA62-F1
#
_entry.id   AF-A0A1G6WA62-F1
#
_cell.length_a   1.000
_cell.length_b   1.000
_cell.length_c   1.000
_cell.angle_alpha   90.00
_cell.angle_beta   90.00
_cell.angle_gamma   90.00
#
_symmetry.space_group_name_H-M   'P 1'
#
loop_
_entity.id
_entity.type
_entity.pdbx_description
1 polymer ?
#
loop_
_entity_poly.entity_id
_entity_poly.type
_entity_poly.pdbx_seq_one_letter_code
_entity_poly.pdbx_strand_id
1 'polypeptide(L)' 'MEKGLINRALEKLNVSDFKDLAEVKQYLKMKYRIDIDDLVLQKRLEKILNEEKAVA' A
#
# COMPACT_ATOMS: atom_id res chain seq x y z
N MET A 1 -5.60 -8.20 15.18
CA MET A 1 -4.75 -7.00 15.16
C MET A 1 -5.36 -6.03 14.16
N GLU A 2 -5.66 -4.80 14.56
CA GLU A 2 -6.21 -3.82 13.61
C GLU A 2 -5.26 -3.63 12.44
N LYS A 3 -5.73 -3.96 11.23
CA LYS A 3 -5.02 -3.63 10.01
C LYS A 3 -4.79 -2.13 10.01
N GLY A 4 -3.52 -1.71 10.11
CA GLY A 4 -3.15 -0.31 10.17
C GLY A 4 -3.73 0.46 8.97
N LEU A 5 -3.96 1.77 9.14
CA LEU A 5 -4.58 2.64 8.13
C LEU A 5 -3.96 2.49 6.73
N ILE A 6 -2.65 2.28 6.65
CA ILE A 6 -1.92 2.01 5.40
C ILE A 6 -2.38 0.70 4.75
N ASN A 7 -2.54 -0.39 5.49
CA ASN A 7 -3.01 -1.66 4.91
C ASN A 7 -4.45 -1.53 4.40
N ARG A 8 -5.33 -0.83 5.13
CA ARG A 8 -6.70 -0.57 4.64
C ARG A 8 -6.71 0.34 3.42
N ALA A 9 -5.84 1.35 3.39
CA ALA A 9 -5.69 2.24 2.25
C ALA A 9 -5.13 1.48 1.04
N LEU A 10 -4.17 0.59 1.27
CA LEU A 10 -3.56 -0.28 0.27
C LEU A 10 -4.51 -1.38 -0.21
N GLU A 11 -5.37 -1.96 0.63
CA GLU A 11 -6.41 -2.92 0.17
C GLU A 11 -7.53 -2.23 -0.62
N LYS A 12 -7.82 -0.96 -0.32
CA LYS A 12 -8.77 -0.15 -1.10
C LYS A 12 -8.17 0.40 -2.38
N LEU A 13 -6.86 0.56 -2.41
CA LEU A 13 -6.14 0.62 -3.68
C LEU A 13 -6.20 -0.78 -4.26
N ASN A 14 -6.68 -0.97 -5.48
CA ASN A 14 -6.24 -2.17 -6.19
C ASN A 14 -4.75 -1.97 -6.46
N VAL A 15 -3.88 -2.42 -5.54
CA VAL A 15 -2.42 -2.27 -5.68
C VAL A 15 -1.95 -2.89 -6.99
N SER A 16 -2.67 -3.90 -7.48
CA SER A 16 -2.53 -4.53 -8.78
C SER A 16 -2.70 -3.58 -9.99
N ASP A 17 -3.48 -2.50 -9.85
CA ASP A 17 -3.66 -1.47 -10.87
C ASP A 17 -2.54 -0.43 -10.84
N PHE A 18 -1.97 -0.17 -9.66
CA PHE A 18 -0.90 0.80 -9.47
C PHE A 18 0.47 0.14 -9.70
N LYS A 19 1.05 0.39 -10.87
CA LYS A 19 2.38 -0.12 -11.23
C LYS A 19 3.51 0.55 -10.47
N ASP A 20 3.30 1.77 -9.97
CA ASP A 20 4.36 2.62 -9.43
C ASP A 20 4.16 3.03 -7.97
N LEU A 21 5.23 2.89 -7.19
CA LEU A 21 5.28 3.25 -5.77
C LEU A 21 4.93 4.72 -5.53
N ALA A 22 5.32 5.58 -6.47
CA ALA A 22 5.09 7.01 -6.43
C ALA A 22 3.59 7.36 -6.47
N GLU A 23 2.81 6.67 -7.30
CA GLU A 23 1.36 6.89 -7.38
C GLU A 23 0.67 6.46 -6.09
N VAL A 24 1.07 5.31 -5.54
CA VAL A 24 0.55 4.83 -4.27
C VAL A 24 0.86 5.81 -3.13
N LYS A 25 2.10 6.32 -3.08
CA LYS A 25 2.52 7.33 -2.10
C LYS A 25 1.73 8.63 -2.25
N GLN A 26 1.58 9.11 -3.48
CA GLN A 26 0.84 10.34 -3.76
C GLN A 26 -0.63 10.18 -3.36
N TYR A 27 -1.24 9.04 -3.64
CA TYR A 27 -2.61 8.75 -3.23
C TYR A 27 -2.76 8.70 -1.71
N LEU A 28 -1.86 8.01 -1.00
CA LEU A 28 -1.84 7.96 0.46
C LEU A 28 -1.73 9.37 1.06
N LYS A 29 -0.90 10.22 0.47
CA LYS A 29 -0.73 11.61 0.88
C LYS A 29 -1.96 12.47 0.60
N MET A 30 -2.57 12.35 -0.58
CA MET A 30 -3.71 13.19 -0.96
C MET A 30 -5.00 12.76 -0.25
N LYS A 31 -5.28 11.45 -0.20
CA LYS A 31 -6.55 10.92 0.31
C LYS A 31 -6.55 10.68 1.81
N TYR A 32 -5.44 10.19 2.34
CA TYR A 32 -5.34 9.81 3.76
C TYR A 32 -4.45 10.74 4.56
N ARG A 33 -3.81 11.75 3.94
CA ARG A 33 -2.82 12.64 4.58
C ARG A 33 -1.70 11.86 5.25
N ILE A 34 -1.38 10.68 4.72
CA ILE A 34 -0.30 9.83 5.23
C ILE A 34 0.96 10.20 4.47
N ASP A 35 1.94 10.72 5.19
CA ASP A 35 3.31 10.87 4.69
C ASP A 35 4.10 9.64 5.15
N ILE A 36 4.47 8.80 4.20
CA ILE A 36 5.18 7.53 4.44
C ILE A 36 6.48 7.55 3.64
N ASP A 37 7.55 7.07 4.26
CA ASP A 37 8.83 6.87 3.60
C ASP A 37 8.70 5.85 2.46
N ASP A 38 9.38 6.10 1.35
CA ASP A 38 9.36 5.21 0.18
C ASP A 38 9.82 3.80 0.56
N LEU A 39 10.87 3.69 1.37
CA LEU A 39 11.41 2.40 1.80
C LEU A 39 10.41 1.60 2.66
N VAL A 40 9.61 2.30 3.46
CA VAL A 40 8.58 1.70 4.31
C VAL A 40 7.37 1.30 3.49
N LEU A 41 6.98 2.15 2.53
CA LEU A 41 5.88 1.88 1.61
C LEU A 41 6.20 0.67 0.75
N GLN A 42 7.40 0.61 0.16
CA GLN A 42 7.89 -0.49 -0.65
C GLN A 42 7.84 -1.82 0.11
N LYS A 43 8.44 -1.88 1.30
CA LYS A 43 8.39 -3.11 2.12
C LYS A 43 6.98 -3.57 2.45
N ARG A 44 6.04 -2.63 2.68
CA ARG A 44 4.63 -2.96 2.95
C ARG A 44 3.91 -3.44 1.70
N LEU A 45 4.13 -2.78 0.58
CA LEU A 45 3.57 -3.16 -0.72
C LEU A 45 4.04 -4.56 -1.11
N GLU A 46 5.34 -4.83 -1.00
CA GLU A 46 5.91 -6.15 -1.27
C GLU A 46 5.30 -7.22 -0.36
N LYS A 47 5.16 -6.94 0.94
CA LYS A 47 4.49 -7.87 1.86
C LYS A 47 3.05 -8.17 1.45
N ILE A 48 2.27 -7.16 1.11
CA ILE A 48 0.86 -7.33 0.71
C ILE A 48 0.77 -8.11 -0.60
N LEU A 49 1.58 -7.79 -1.60
CA LEU A 49 1.62 -8.52 -2.87
C LEU A 49 2.04 -9.98 -2.69
N ASN A 50 2.97 -10.26 -1.77
CA ASN A 50 3.38 -11.63 -1.46
C ASN A 50 2.32 -12.38 -0.64
N GLU A 51 1.63 -11.71 0.28
CA GLU A 51 0.52 -12.29 1.05
C GLU A 51 -0.70 -12.57 0.15
N GLU A 52 -1.05 -11.68 -0.79
CA GLU A 52 -2.13 -11.93 -1.76
C GLU A 52 -1.80 -13.10 -2.70
N LYS A 53 -0.54 -13.24 -3.13
CA LYS A 53 -0.10 -14.42 -3.91
C LYS A 53 -0.14 -15.73 -3.11
N ALA A 54 -0.03 -15.68 -1.79
CA ALA A 54 -0.09 -16.87 -0.93
C ALA A 54 -1.55 -17.29 -0.61
N VAL A 55 -2.53 -16.44 -0.94
CA VAL A 55 -3.97 -16.69 -0.79
C VAL A 55 -4.64 -16.84 -2.17
N ALA A 56 -3.87 -17.15 -3.21
CA ALA A 56 -4.33 -17.43 -4.57
C ALA A 56 -4.12 -18.91 -4.95
#